data_AF-A0A2E8IWL6-F1
#
_entry.id   AF-A0A2E8IWL6-F1
#
_cell.length_a   1.000
_cell.length_b   1.000
_cell.length_c   1.000
_cell.angle_alpha   90.00
_cell.angle_beta   90.00
_cell.angle_gamma   90.00
#
_symmetry.space_group_name_H-M   'P 1'
#
loop_
_entity.id
_entity.type
_entity.pdbx_description
1 polymer ?
#
loop_
_entity_poly.entity_id
_entity_poly.type
_entity_poly.pdbx_seq_one_letter_code
_entity_poly.pdbx_strand_id
1 'polypeptide(L)'
;IDSSGIIHCVKNTGTSFTHYMSNDGAVNWSNYTYELSDQATQIEEWEFQANGELDLFVLNVRYQSSTGPDVDTIYHVRGYSEDMSPDTLTYIGQGDLDSTSGAGNDIRFDFASLAILNDGGVIVAYHDSTDPDPLFAVEMMMPEY
;
A
#
# COMPACT_ATOMS: atom_id res chain seq x y z
N ILE A 1 -9.13 6.81 -9.84
CA ILE A 1 -8.82 8.15 -10.41
C ILE A 1 -8.38 8.99 -9.26
N ASP A 2 -7.22 9.62 -9.34
CA ASP A 2 -6.71 10.47 -8.26
C ASP A 2 -7.19 11.93 -8.41
N SER A 3 -6.67 12.81 -7.55
CA SER A 3 -7.03 14.24 -7.52
C SER A 3 -6.58 15.04 -8.74
N SER A 4 -5.58 14.60 -9.51
CA SER A 4 -5.13 15.28 -10.75
C SER A 4 -5.83 14.75 -12.01
N GLY A 5 -6.65 13.69 -11.86
CA GLY A 5 -7.39 13.08 -12.96
C GLY A 5 -6.68 11.89 -13.60
N ILE A 6 -5.60 11.40 -13.02
CA ILE A 6 -4.87 10.22 -13.48
C ILE A 6 -5.65 8.94 -13.11
N ILE A 7 -5.74 8.03 -14.07
CA ILE A 7 -6.38 6.74 -13.91
C ILE A 7 -5.32 5.71 -13.53
N HIS A 8 -5.46 5.13 -12.34
CA HIS A 8 -4.62 4.05 -11.84
C HIS A 8 -5.39 2.72 -11.89
N CYS A 9 -4.73 1.66 -12.34
CA CYS A 9 -5.21 0.29 -12.25
C CYS A 9 -4.08 -0.59 -11.71
N VAL A 10 -4.23 -1.09 -10.49
CA VAL A 10 -3.25 -2.01 -9.88
C VAL A 10 -3.79 -3.42 -9.98
N LYS A 11 -2.99 -4.30 -10.58
CA LYS A 11 -3.35 -5.70 -10.79
C LYS A 11 -2.35 -6.60 -10.07
N ASN A 12 -2.83 -7.37 -9.11
CA ASN A 12 -2.09 -8.48 -8.52
C ASN A 12 -2.03 -9.68 -9.49
N THR A 13 -0.89 -10.36 -9.58
CA THR A 13 -0.73 -11.66 -10.23
C THR A 13 0.34 -12.46 -9.51
N GLY A 14 -0.08 -13.47 -8.73
CA GLY A 14 0.84 -14.22 -7.88
C GLY A 14 1.41 -13.31 -6.78
N THR A 15 2.74 -13.20 -6.74
CA THR A 15 3.49 -12.37 -5.78
C THR A 15 3.96 -11.04 -6.38
N SER A 16 3.31 -10.58 -7.44
CA SER A 16 3.69 -9.36 -8.14
C SER A 16 2.48 -8.44 -8.35
N PHE A 17 2.73 -7.14 -8.42
CA PHE A 17 1.73 -6.13 -8.78
C PHE A 17 2.16 -5.43 -10.07
N THR A 18 1.28 -5.38 -11.07
CA THR A 18 1.45 -4.48 -12.21
C THR A 18 0.53 -3.29 -12.05
N HIS A 19 1.12 -2.10 -11.97
CA HIS A 19 0.41 -0.83 -11.89
C HIS A 19 0.39 -0.17 -13.26
N TYR A 20 -0.81 0.02 -13.79
CA TYR A 20 -1.07 0.74 -15.03
C TYR A 20 -1.52 2.16 -14.72
N MET A 21 -0.99 3.13 -15.45
CA MET A 21 -1.33 4.54 -15.32
C MET A 21 -1.71 5.14 -16.68
N SER A 22 -2.76 5.95 -16.68
CA SER A 22 -3.18 6.74 -17.85
C SER A 22 -3.56 8.16 -17.45
N ASN A 23 -3.03 9.14 -18.18
CA ASN A 23 -3.29 10.57 -17.99
C ASN A 23 -4.09 11.19 -19.15
N ASP A 24 -4.55 10.36 -20.11
CA ASP A 24 -5.21 10.79 -21.33
C ASP A 24 -6.62 10.18 -21.50
N GLY A 25 -7.23 9.79 -20.39
CA GLY A 25 -8.58 9.21 -20.39
C GLY A 25 -8.62 7.75 -20.85
N ALA A 26 -7.63 6.95 -20.44
CA ALA A 26 -7.49 5.52 -20.77
C ALA A 26 -7.21 5.23 -22.25
N VAL A 27 -6.65 6.19 -23.00
CA VAL A 27 -6.26 5.99 -24.40
C VAL A 27 -4.90 5.31 -24.49
N ASN A 28 -3.92 5.80 -23.74
CA ASN A 28 -2.61 5.18 -23.59
C ASN A 28 -2.34 4.82 -22.13
N TRP A 29 -1.49 3.80 -21.92
CA TRP A 29 -1.13 3.29 -20.60
C TRP A 29 0.37 3.09 -20.48
N SER A 30 0.98 3.66 -19.44
CA SER A 30 2.28 3.21 -18.94
C SER A 30 2.07 2.14 -17.86
N ASN A 31 3.11 1.34 -17.60
CA ASN A 31 3.06 0.37 -16.52
C ASN A 31 4.40 0.18 -15.82
N TYR A 32 4.32 -0.23 -14.56
CA TYR A 32 5.43 -0.64 -13.73
C TYR A 32 5.04 -1.91 -12.97
N THR A 33 5.99 -2.84 -12.79
CA THR A 33 5.74 -4.07 -12.03
C THR A 33 6.61 -4.12 -10.77
N TYR A 34 5.96 -4.30 -9.63
CA TYR A 34 6.58 -4.56 -8.33
C TYR A 34 6.67 -6.07 -8.13
N GLU A 35 7.89 -6.60 -8.09
CA GLU A 35 8.17 -8.02 -7.89
C GLU A 35 8.48 -8.31 -6.43
N LEU A 36 7.63 -9.09 -5.75
CA LEU A 36 7.90 -9.57 -4.39
C LEU A 36 8.34 -11.04 -4.37
N SER A 37 8.55 -11.68 -5.53
CA SER A 37 8.78 -13.14 -5.61
C SER A 37 9.95 -13.66 -4.77
N ASP A 38 10.95 -12.82 -4.50
CA ASP A 38 12.10 -13.19 -3.67
C ASP A 38 11.78 -13.11 -2.15
N GLN A 39 10.82 -12.25 -1.78
CA GLN A 39 10.45 -11.95 -0.39
C GLN A 39 9.16 -12.64 0.06
N ALA A 40 8.25 -12.92 -0.88
CA ALA A 40 6.89 -13.35 -0.62
C ALA A 40 6.60 -14.70 -1.29
N THR A 41 5.93 -15.60 -0.58
CA THR A 41 5.32 -16.81 -1.14
C THR A 41 3.89 -16.59 -1.59
N GLN A 42 3.19 -15.63 -0.99
CA GLN A 42 1.82 -15.26 -1.28
C GLN A 42 1.55 -13.81 -0.90
N ILE A 43 0.66 -13.13 -1.64
CA ILE A 43 0.06 -11.85 -1.23
C ILE A 43 -1.32 -12.17 -0.65
N GLU A 44 -1.62 -11.63 0.52
CA GLU A 44 -2.86 -11.93 1.25
C GLU A 44 -3.85 -10.78 1.12
N GLU A 45 -3.41 -9.56 1.44
CA GLU A 45 -4.23 -8.36 1.41
C GLU A 45 -3.42 -7.18 0.86
N TRP A 46 -4.10 -6.24 0.21
CA TRP A 46 -3.47 -5.01 -0.28
C TRP A 46 -4.49 -3.90 -0.48
N GLU A 47 -4.04 -2.67 -0.37
CA GLU A 47 -4.84 -1.47 -0.60
C GLU A 47 -4.01 -0.41 -1.33
N PHE A 48 -4.66 0.36 -2.21
CA PHE A 48 -4.03 1.39 -3.01
C PHE A 48 -4.74 2.73 -2.85
N GLN A 49 -3.97 3.78 -2.57
CA GLN A 49 -4.47 5.14 -2.57
C GLN A 49 -3.49 6.09 -3.27
N ALA A 50 -4.02 7.03 -4.04
CA ALA A 50 -3.23 8.02 -4.76
C ALA A 50 -3.78 9.44 -4.57
N ASN A 51 -2.87 10.41 -4.61
CA ASN A 51 -3.14 11.84 -4.61
C ASN A 51 -2.22 12.53 -5.64
N GLY A 52 -2.79 12.86 -6.80
CA GLY A 52 -2.04 13.45 -7.91
C GLY A 52 -1.64 14.91 -7.72
N GLU A 53 -2.29 15.65 -6.82
CA GLU A 53 -1.86 17.00 -6.44
C GLU A 53 -0.55 16.98 -5.64
N LEU A 54 -0.29 15.86 -4.94
CA LEU A 54 0.95 15.60 -4.22
C LEU A 54 1.94 14.74 -5.04
N ASP A 55 1.56 14.33 -6.24
CA ASP A 55 2.28 13.35 -7.07
C ASP A 55 2.70 12.10 -6.26
N LEU A 56 1.78 11.59 -5.44
CA LEU A 56 2.02 10.53 -4.47
C LEU A 56 1.00 9.40 -4.65
N PHE A 57 1.47 8.16 -4.57
CA PHE A 57 0.62 7.04 -4.21
C PHE A 57 1.25 6.17 -3.13
N VAL A 58 0.38 5.41 -2.49
CA VAL A 58 0.71 4.44 -1.46
C VAL A 58 0.11 3.09 -1.84
N LEU A 59 0.92 2.05 -1.72
CA LEU A 59 0.49 0.66 -1.85
C LEU A 59 0.79 -0.06 -0.53
N ASN A 60 -0.26 -0.34 0.25
CA ASN A 60 -0.17 -1.13 1.46
C ASN A 60 -0.31 -2.62 1.08
N VAL A 61 0.60 -3.48 1.55
CA VAL A 61 0.67 -4.89 1.17
C VAL A 61 0.95 -5.76 2.39
N ARG A 62 0.07 -6.75 2.60
CA ARG A 62 0.32 -7.90 3.45
C ARG A 62 0.75 -9.08 2.59
N TYR A 63 1.89 -9.66 2.91
CA TYR A 63 2.40 -10.84 2.22
C TYR A 63 2.98 -11.86 3.19
N GLN A 64 2.88 -13.13 2.82
CA GLN A 64 3.55 -14.21 3.53
C GLN A 64 5.03 -14.23 3.20
N SER A 65 5.90 -14.02 4.19
CA SER A 65 7.35 -14.01 3.99
C SER A 65 7.87 -15.39 3.56
N SER A 66 8.81 -15.41 2.62
CA SER A 66 9.53 -16.62 2.22
C SER A 66 10.46 -17.17 3.32
N THR A 67 10.75 -16.39 4.35
CA THR A 67 11.75 -16.73 5.39
C THR A 67 11.25 -16.59 6.83
N GLY A 68 9.99 -16.22 7.02
CA GLY A 68 9.48 -15.82 8.33
C GLY A 68 7.95 -15.77 8.41
N PRO A 69 7.39 -15.07 9.40
CA PRO A 69 5.95 -14.83 9.50
C PRO A 69 5.47 -13.91 8.36
N ASP A 70 4.17 -13.66 8.32
CA ASP A 70 3.59 -12.68 7.42
C ASP A 70 4.15 -11.28 7.69
N VAL A 71 3.92 -10.33 6.78
CA VAL A 71 4.54 -9.02 6.83
C VAL A 71 3.61 -7.96 6.28
N ASP A 72 3.43 -6.89 7.07
CA ASP A 72 2.72 -5.68 6.66
C ASP A 72 3.72 -4.61 6.21
N THR A 73 3.59 -4.18 4.95
CA THR A 73 4.47 -3.18 4.33
C THR A 73 3.70 -2.07 3.64
N ILE A 74 4.25 -0.86 3.71
CA ILE A 74 3.76 0.30 2.97
C ILE A 74 4.83 0.71 1.96
N TYR A 75 4.46 0.74 0.67
CA TYR A 75 5.26 1.38 -0.37
C TYR A 75 4.80 2.82 -0.54
N HIS A 76 5.70 3.76 -0.34
CA HIS A 76 5.48 5.16 -0.71
C HIS A 76 6.19 5.46 -2.02
N VAL A 77 5.44 6.08 -2.93
CA VAL A 77 5.95 6.46 -4.25
C VAL A 77 5.59 7.91 -4.51
N ARG A 78 6.54 8.80 -4.22
CA ARG A 78 6.46 10.23 -4.52
C ARG A 78 7.13 10.52 -5.84
N GLY A 79 6.58 11.45 -6.61
CA GLY A 79 7.07 11.75 -7.96
C GLY A 79 6.64 10.69 -8.97
N TYR A 80 5.51 10.00 -8.75
CA TYR A 80 5.13 8.85 -9.57
C TYR A 80 4.92 9.20 -11.04
N SER A 81 4.64 10.47 -11.34
CA SER A 81 4.52 10.98 -12.70
C SER A 81 5.82 10.84 -13.51
N GLU A 82 6.98 10.79 -12.84
CA GLU A 82 8.31 10.64 -13.43
C GLU A 82 8.90 9.23 -13.20
N ASP A 83 8.80 8.71 -11.98
CA ASP A 83 9.28 7.36 -11.62
C ASP A 83 8.33 6.67 -10.64
N MET A 84 7.91 5.46 -10.98
CA MET A 84 6.97 4.66 -10.19
C MET A 84 7.67 3.73 -9.18
N SER A 85 9.00 3.79 -9.06
CA SER A 85 9.75 3.03 -8.07
C SER A 85 9.55 3.57 -6.65
N PRO A 86 9.41 2.72 -5.61
CA PRO A 86 9.19 3.20 -4.26
C PRO A 86 10.37 3.98 -3.71
N ASP A 87 10.10 5.16 -3.15
CA ASP A 87 11.11 5.94 -2.42
C ASP A 87 11.39 5.34 -1.05
N THR A 88 10.36 4.77 -0.43
CA THR A 88 10.43 4.14 0.89
C THR A 88 9.55 2.91 0.96
N LEU A 89 10.07 1.91 1.67
CA LEU A 89 9.36 0.71 2.06
C LEU A 89 9.38 0.63 3.58
N THR A 90 8.20 0.71 4.20
CA THR A 90 8.05 0.75 5.66
C THR A 90 7.38 -0.52 6.16
N TYR A 91 8.00 -1.19 7.12
CA TYR A 91 7.41 -2.32 7.84
C TYR A 91 6.61 -1.80 9.03
N ILE A 92 5.33 -2.14 9.13
CA ILE A 92 4.43 -1.60 10.18
C ILE A 92 3.88 -2.64 11.14
N GLY A 93 3.93 -3.93 10.79
CA GLY A 93 3.42 -5.03 11.61
C GLY A 93 3.91 -6.39 11.12
N GLN A 94 3.62 -7.43 11.89
CA GLN A 94 3.95 -8.82 11.62
C GLN A 94 2.92 -9.53 10.74
N GLY A 95 1.86 -8.85 10.29
CA GLY A 95 0.83 -9.44 9.44
C GLY A 95 0.12 -10.66 10.04
N ASP A 96 0.27 -10.91 11.34
CA ASP A 96 0.01 -12.21 11.98
C ASP A 96 -1.41 -12.34 12.56
N LEU A 97 -2.21 -11.29 12.44
CA LEU A 97 -3.61 -11.25 12.81
C LEU A 97 -4.48 -10.85 11.63
N ASP A 98 -5.44 -11.70 11.31
CA ASP A 98 -6.51 -11.39 10.36
C ASP A 98 -7.59 -10.54 11.04
N SER A 99 -7.82 -9.33 10.52
CA SER A 99 -9.01 -8.53 10.86
C SER A 99 -9.90 -8.42 9.63
N THR A 100 -10.49 -9.54 9.21
CA THR A 100 -11.40 -9.55 8.06
C THR A 100 -12.66 -8.72 8.36
N SER A 101 -12.98 -7.78 7.47
CA SER A 101 -14.24 -7.03 7.52
C SER A 101 -15.44 -7.94 7.24
N GLY A 102 -16.40 -7.98 8.17
CA GLY A 102 -17.60 -8.80 8.05
C GLY A 102 -18.58 -8.64 9.20
N ALA A 103 -19.89 -8.74 8.92
CA ALA A 103 -20.92 -8.73 9.96
C ALA A 103 -20.84 -10.02 10.80
N GLY A 104 -20.20 -9.94 11.96
CA GLY A 104 -20.00 -11.10 12.87
C GLY A 104 -18.70 -11.06 13.66
N ASN A 105 -17.72 -10.23 13.27
CA ASN A 105 -16.51 -9.96 14.05
C ASN A 105 -16.69 -8.77 14.99
N ASP A 106 -16.12 -8.88 16.21
CA ASP A 106 -16.23 -7.88 17.28
C ASP A 106 -15.34 -6.65 17.02
N ILE A 107 -14.25 -6.82 16.27
CA ILE A 107 -13.33 -5.74 15.88
C ILE A 107 -13.53 -5.42 14.40
N ARG A 108 -13.87 -4.16 14.10
CA ARG A 108 -13.99 -3.61 12.74
C ARG A 108 -12.81 -2.70 12.44
N PHE A 109 -11.64 -3.30 12.39
CA PHE A 109 -10.42 -2.67 11.93
C PHE A 109 -9.98 -3.42 10.70
N ASP A 110 -9.50 -2.73 9.67
CA ASP A 110 -9.20 -3.34 8.38
C ASP A 110 -7.86 -2.79 7.90
N PHE A 111 -7.00 -3.67 7.37
CA PHE A 111 -5.74 -3.35 6.71
C PHE A 111 -5.93 -2.35 5.55
N ALA A 112 -7.16 -2.24 5.03
CA ALA A 112 -7.58 -1.26 4.03
C ALA A 112 -7.80 0.18 4.55
N SER A 113 -7.72 0.42 5.86
CA SER A 113 -7.92 1.77 6.42
C SER A 113 -6.64 2.62 6.26
N LEU A 114 -6.51 3.22 5.09
CA LEU A 114 -5.39 4.05 4.64
C LEU A 114 -5.85 5.51 4.40
N ALA A 115 -5.00 6.49 4.71
CA ALA A 115 -5.22 7.88 4.33
C ALA A 115 -3.90 8.59 3.98
N ILE A 116 -3.93 9.39 2.91
CA ILE A 116 -2.89 10.35 2.56
C ILE A 116 -3.29 11.73 3.11
N LEU A 117 -2.44 12.33 3.93
CA LEU A 117 -2.60 13.65 4.52
C LEU A 117 -2.24 14.75 3.51
N ASN A 118 -2.65 15.98 3.81
CA ASN A 118 -2.44 17.13 2.91
C ASN A 118 -0.96 17.50 2.73
N ASP A 119 -0.08 17.08 3.63
CA ASP A 119 1.37 17.27 3.55
C ASP A 119 2.09 16.10 2.89
N GLY A 120 1.37 15.05 2.45
CA GLY A 120 1.95 13.83 1.88
C GLY A 120 2.39 12.80 2.91
N GLY A 121 2.11 13.03 4.20
CA GLY A 121 2.22 12.01 5.23
C GLY A 121 1.13 10.95 5.09
N VAL A 122 1.39 9.75 5.58
CA VAL A 122 0.47 8.62 5.48
C VAL A 122 0.07 8.11 6.86
N ILE A 123 -1.21 7.75 6.99
CA ILE A 123 -1.75 7.06 8.16
C ILE A 123 -2.31 5.71 7.71
N VAL A 124 -1.88 4.64 8.37
CA VAL A 124 -2.35 3.28 8.11
C VAL A 124 -2.79 2.63 9.40
N ALA A 125 -4.00 2.11 9.40
CA ALA A 125 -4.51 1.26 10.45
C ALA A 125 -4.01 -0.19 10.22
N TYR A 126 -3.45 -0.80 11.26
CA TYR A 126 -3.03 -2.21 11.24
C TYR A 126 -3.34 -2.92 12.58
N HIS A 127 -3.36 -4.25 12.55
CA HIS A 127 -3.60 -5.10 13.72
C HIS A 127 -2.50 -6.15 13.81
N ASP A 128 -1.93 -6.33 15.00
CA ASP A 128 -0.70 -7.08 15.22
C ASP A 128 -0.74 -7.77 16.59
N SER A 129 -0.26 -9.01 16.69
CA SER A 129 -0.36 -9.78 17.94
C SER A 129 0.51 -9.26 19.08
N THR A 130 1.44 -8.35 18.81
CA THR A 130 2.28 -7.73 19.86
C THR A 130 1.54 -6.67 20.66
N ASP A 131 0.35 -6.25 20.24
CA ASP A 131 -0.49 -5.30 20.97
C ASP A 131 -1.92 -5.83 21.16
N PRO A 132 -2.54 -5.65 22.34
CA PRO A 132 -3.93 -6.05 22.57
C PRO A 132 -4.97 -5.25 21.77
N ASP A 133 -4.64 -4.03 21.32
CA ASP A 133 -5.54 -3.13 20.62
C ASP A 133 -5.06 -2.85 19.18
N PRO A 134 -5.98 -2.56 18.23
CA PRO A 134 -5.57 -2.13 16.89
C PRO A 134 -4.81 -0.79 16.90
N LEU A 135 -3.86 -0.64 15.97
CA LEU A 135 -2.86 0.43 15.98
C LEU A 135 -2.94 1.32 14.72
N PHE A 136 -2.33 2.50 14.81
CA PHE A 136 -2.11 3.38 13.66
C PHE A 136 -0.61 3.63 13.47
N ALA A 137 -0.10 3.31 12.28
CA ALA A 137 1.18 3.81 11.81
C ALA A 137 0.97 5.22 11.24
N VAL A 138 1.81 6.17 11.66
CA VAL A 138 1.79 7.55 11.16
C VAL A 138 3.19 7.88 10.66
N GLU A 139 3.28 8.32 9.41
CA GLU A 139 4.54 8.78 8.84
C GLU A 139 4.97 10.11 9.47
N MET A 140 6.07 10.08 10.23
CA MET A 140 6.57 11.24 10.98
C MET A 140 7.72 11.99 10.28
N MET A 141 8.38 11.34 9.33
CA MET A 141 9.57 11.86 8.65
C MET A 141 9.40 11.69 7.15
N MET A 142 9.34 12.80 6.43
CA MET A 142 9.38 12.78 4.96
C MET A 142 10.85 12.78 4.48
N PRO A 143 11.16 12.13 3.35
CA PRO A 143 12.50 12.20 2.76
C PRO A 143 12.92 13.65 2.51
N GLU A 144 14.16 14.00 2.87
CA GLU A 144 14.78 15.26 2.45
C GLU A 144 15.30 15.09 1.01
N TYR A 145 14.87 15.97 0.10
CA TYR A 145 15.30 16.00 -1.31
C TYR A 145 16.42 17.03 -1.56
#